data_AF-A0A5E5QCL3-F1
#
_entry.id   AF-A0A5E5QCL3-F1
#
_cell.length_a   1.000
_cell.length_b   1.000
_cell.length_c   1.000
_cell.angle_alpha   90.00
_cell.angle_beta   90.00
_cell.angle_gamma   90.00
#
_symmetry.space_group_name_H-M   'P 1'
#
loop_
_entity.id
_entity.type
_entity.pdbx_description
1 polymer ?
#
loop_
_entity_poly.entity_id
_entity_poly.type
_entity_poly.pdbx_seq_one_letter_code
_entity_poly.pdbx_strand_id
1 'polypeptide(L)' 'PDQDRAISIREGALLQTFPKDYDFGEEIKTVEVSRHIGNAVPPKLGETIGNCIINHLKEVGNGEK' A
#
# COMPACT_ATOMS: atom_id res chain seq x y z
N PRO A 1 19.47 11.25 -2.13
CA PRO A 1 19.85 10.38 -1.00
C PRO A 1 21.24 10.77 -0.50
N ASP A 2 21.31 11.31 0.70
CA ASP A 2 22.55 11.91 1.24
C ASP A 2 23.18 11.04 2.34
N GLN A 3 22.52 9.95 2.74
CA GLN A 3 23.01 9.01 3.74
C GLN A 3 23.44 7.69 3.08
N ASP A 4 24.66 7.24 3.38
CA ASP A 4 25.19 5.94 2.93
C ASP A 4 24.72 4.81 3.88
N ARG A 5 23.41 4.51 3.81
CA ARG A 5 22.76 3.43 4.57
C ARG A 5 21.63 2.80 3.75
N ALA A 6 21.19 1.62 4.18
CA ALA A 6 19.93 1.04 3.69
C ALA A 6 18.72 1.93 4.03
N ILE A 7 17.65 1.81 3.23
CA ILE A 7 16.38 2.48 3.52
C ILE A 7 15.80 1.98 4.85
N SER A 8 15.19 2.89 5.59
CA SER A 8 14.44 2.59 6.80
C SER A 8 13.13 1.90 6.47
N ILE A 9 12.54 1.23 7.47
CA ILE A 9 11.20 0.63 7.36
C ILE A 9 10.18 1.65 6.87
N ARG A 10 10.23 2.88 7.39
CA ARG A 10 9.29 3.95 7.00
C ARG A 10 9.51 4.41 5.57
N GLU A 11 10.75 4.54 5.12
CA GLU A 11 11.05 4.87 3.71
C GLU A 11 10.54 3.74 2.78
N GLY A 12 10.77 2.47 3.15
CA GLY A 12 10.23 1.32 2.41
C GLY A 12 8.70 1.29 2.37
N ALA A 13 8.03 1.61 3.48
CA ALA A 13 6.59 1.73 3.56
C ALA A 13 6.04 2.83 2.64
N LEU A 14 6.69 4.00 2.62
CA LEU A 14 6.30 5.11 1.75
C LEU A 14 6.49 4.76 0.27
N LEU A 15 7.56 4.05 -0.09
CA LEU A 15 7.76 3.52 -1.44
C LEU A 15 6.66 2.54 -1.84
N GLN A 16 6.19 1.73 -0.89
CA GLN A 16 5.03 0.85 -1.05
C GLN A 16 3.68 1.60 -0.94
N THR A 17 3.67 2.93 -0.84
CA THR A 17 2.47 3.77 -0.76
C THR A 17 1.61 3.60 0.50
N PHE A 18 2.19 3.07 1.57
CA PHE A 18 1.53 3.11 2.88
C PHE A 18 1.38 4.56 3.35
N PRO A 19 0.29 4.88 4.08
CA PRO A 19 0.15 6.17 4.76
C PRO A 19 1.35 6.46 5.66
N LYS A 20 1.72 7.74 5.75
CA LYS A 20 2.89 8.19 6.53
C LYS A 20 2.78 7.82 8.01
N ASP A 21 1.56 7.82 8.53
CA ASP A 21 1.14 7.51 9.89
C ASP A 21 0.66 6.06 10.06
N TYR A 22 0.87 5.19 9.07
CA TYR A 22 0.51 3.78 9.18
C TYR A 22 1.26 3.11 10.35
N ASP A 23 0.50 2.52 11.26
CA ASP A 23 1.00 1.76 12.40
C ASP A 23 1.21 0.29 12.01
N PHE A 24 2.45 -0.19 12.19
CA PHE A 24 2.83 -1.57 11.90
C PHE A 24 2.77 -2.47 13.14
N GLY A 25 2.36 -1.95 14.30
CA GLY A 25 2.31 -2.65 15.58
C GLY A 25 3.65 -2.61 16.32
N GLU A 26 3.57 -2.57 17.66
CA GLU A 26 4.75 -2.43 18.54
C GLU A 26 5.47 -3.76 18.84
N GLU A 27 4.79 -4.90 18.73
CA GLU A 27 5.34 -6.22 19.11
C GLU A 27 5.94 -7.02 17.93
N ILE A 28 5.98 -6.46 16.72
CA ILE A 28 6.46 -7.19 15.54
C ILE A 28 7.96 -6.97 15.34
N LYS A 29 8.71 -8.06 15.08
CA LYS A 29 10.14 -7.95 14.79
C LYS A 29 10.36 -7.14 13.52
N THR A 30 11.38 -6.28 13.52
CA THR A 30 11.78 -5.46 12.37
C THR A 30 11.90 -6.25 11.06
N VAL A 31 12.46 -7.47 11.11
CA VAL A 31 12.60 -8.35 9.93
C VAL A 31 11.25 -8.78 9.38
N GLU A 32 10.29 -9.06 10.25
CA GLU A 32 8.93 -9.48 9.87
C GLU A 32 8.17 -8.31 9.24
N VAL A 33 8.19 -7.13 9.87
CA VAL A 33 7.60 -5.90 9.32
C VAL A 33 8.18 -5.58 7.94
N SER A 34 9.51 -5.65 7.80
CA SER A 34 10.19 -5.36 6.52
C SER A 34 9.74 -6.32 5.41
N ARG A 35 9.57 -7.60 5.74
CA ARG A 35 9.04 -8.61 4.80
C ARG A 35 7.58 -8.36 4.46
N HIS A 36 6.74 -7.97 5.42
CA HIS A 36 5.34 -7.64 5.17
C HIS A 36 5.21 -6.43 4.24
N ILE A 37 5.99 -5.37 4.49
CA ILE A 37 6.02 -4.20 3.61
C ILE A 37 6.48 -4.60 2.20
N GLY A 38 7.58 -5.35 2.07
CA GLY A 38 8.13 -5.74 0.77
C GLY A 38 7.20 -6.63 -0.06
N ASN A 39 6.42 -7.51 0.59
CA ASN A 39 5.50 -8.44 -0.07
C ASN A 39 4.09 -7.87 -0.27
N ALA A 40 3.76 -6.72 0.31
CA ALA A 40 2.43 -6.13 0.21
C ALA A 40 2.12 -5.72 -1.23
N VAL A 41 0.83 -5.77 -1.59
CA VAL A 41 0.34 -5.00 -2.73
C VAL A 41 0.30 -3.53 -2.29
N PRO A 42 0.88 -2.58 -3.06
CA PRO A 42 0.88 -1.17 -2.68
C PRO A 42 -0.54 -0.67 -2.40
N PRO A 43 -0.84 -0.04 -1.25
CA PRO A 43 -2.19 0.42 -0.93
C PRO A 43 -2.81 1.33 -2.01
N LYS A 44 -2.00 2.21 -2.64
CA LYS A 44 -2.51 3.09 -3.70
C LYS A 44 -2.90 2.33 -4.96
N LEU A 45 -2.20 1.23 -5.27
CA LEU A 45 -2.57 0.35 -6.38
C LEU A 45 -3.88 -0.37 -6.05
N GLY A 46 -4.02 -0.91 -4.83
CA GLY A 46 -5.25 -1.54 -4.37
C GLY A 46 -6.46 -0.59 -4.42
N GLU A 47 -6.29 0.65 -3.96
CA GLU A 47 -7.30 1.71 -4.04
C GLU A 47 -7.72 1.97 -5.50
N THR A 48 -6.75 2.14 -6.40
CA THR A 48 -7.01 2.42 -7.81
C THR A 48 -7.80 1.28 -8.46
N ILE A 49 -7.40 0.02 -8.24
CA ILE A 49 -8.11 -1.15 -8.75
C ILE A 49 -9.53 -1.23 -8.18
N GLY A 50 -9.69 -1.01 -6.87
CA GLY A 50 -11.01 -0.99 -6.23
C GLY A 50 -11.94 0.06 -6.84
N ASN A 51 -11.43 1.26 -7.07
CA ASN A 51 -12.19 2.33 -7.73
C ASN A 51 -12.57 1.95 -9.17
N CYS A 52 -11.67 1.32 -9.94
CA CYS A 52 -12.00 0.83 -11.28
C CYS A 52 -13.14 -0.19 -11.25
N ILE A 53 -13.11 -1.14 -10.30
CA ILE A 53 -14.18 -2.14 -10.14
C ILE A 53 -15.51 -1.46 -9.78
N ILE A 54 -15.50 -0.53 -8.82
CA ILE A 54 -16.71 0.21 -8.41
C ILE A 54 -17.29 0.99 -9.59
N ASN A 55 -16.45 1.67 -10.36
CA ASN A 55 -16.89 2.43 -11.53
C ASN A 55 -17.48 1.51 -12.60
N HIS A 56 -16.83 0.39 -12.88
CA HIS A 56 -17.35 -0.61 -13.81
C HIS A 56 -18.72 -1.14 -13.38
N LEU A 57 -18.90 -1.44 -12.08
CA LEU A 57 -20.19 -1.88 -11.54
C LEU A 57 -21.27 -0.80 -11.64
N LYS A 58 -20.92 0.47 -11.48
CA LYS A 58 -21.85 1.60 -11.69
C LYS A 58 -22.21 1.77 -13.16
N GLU A 59 -21.26 1.63 -14.07
CA GLU A 59 -21.49 1.71 -15.52
C GLU A 59 -22.39 0.56 -16.01
N VAL A 60 -22.13 -0.67 -15.56
CA VAL A 60 -22.98 -1.83 -15.89
C VAL A 60 -24.34 -1.75 -15.19
N GLY A 61 -24.40 -1.24 -13.96
CA GLY A 61 -25.65 -1.09 -13.21
C GLY A 61 -26.54 0.06 -13.69
N ASN A 62 -25.95 1.12 -14.24
CA ASN A 62 -26.65 2.26 -14.85
C ASN A 62 -26.79 2.12 -16.38
N GLY A 63 -26.14 1.11 -16.97
CA GLY A 63 -26.29 0.72 -18.37
C GLY A 63 -27.61 -0.03 -18.56
N GLU A 64 -28.60 0.74 -19.01
CA GLU A 64 -29.77 0.35 -19.78
C GLU A 64 -29.89 -1.16 -20.09
N LYS A 65 -30.91 -1.78 -19.49
CA LYS A 65 -31.71 -2.74 -20.25
C LYS A 65 -32.46 -2.02 -21.36
#